data_AF-A0A1D1ZTY5-F1
#
_entry.id   AF-A0A1D1ZTY5-F1
#
_cell.length_a   1.000
_cell.length_b   1.000
_cell.length_c   1.000
_cell.angle_alpha   90.00
_cell.angle_beta   90.00
_cell.angle_gamma   90.00
#
_symmetry.space_group_name_H-M   'P 1'
#
loop_
_entity.id
_entity.type
_entity.pdbx_description
1 polymer ?
#
loop_
_entity_poly.entity_id
_entity_poly.type
_entity_poly.pdbx_seq_one_letter_code
_entity_poly.pdbx_strand_id
1 'polypeptide(L)'
;MAQVSTGVTTSSFAGSGPAADQDDRTIAGLHIPGSSTLYTLLSLLQLVAGIAALIAPYRLTDIFFKHHIIAPDLLYEELWRLLAGVLFAGAATAYALKVTSDRQLLAEPLTQRLQLGFVWFALVALVLHLVYLLFIKTLTWWGLLLGAAVVAPTLLLPVVHLSLSGGFGLAATIHGFRTGLGNLVHPRSFSVAGFLYTLLTVAFTVVGFLIVILPKRTLDWTYGYHAGKNPSFLWQWVGAAFFFLFSAITYTLTERSVVGRLHTTVPKVLNVGLLVASLFFILDFGTLIFNSPIAGRWLLPVLFGHWVLVLLASILGLSASPPATAYEYEPLLGEGQV
;
A
#
# COMPACT_ATOMS: atom_id res chain seq x y z
N MET A 1 31.89 51.30 57.49
CA MET A 1 32.49 51.44 56.14
C MET A 1 31.89 50.30 55.31
N ALA A 2 30.84 50.53 54.52
CA ALA A 2 30.90 51.02 53.12
C ALA A 2 31.82 50.13 52.26
N GLN A 3 31.47 49.60 51.08
CA GLN A 3 30.30 49.65 50.21
C GLN A 3 30.52 48.53 49.15
N VAL A 4 29.44 47.89 48.68
CA VAL A 4 29.07 47.54 47.28
C VAL A 4 30.18 47.23 46.25
N SER A 5 30.06 46.10 45.52
CA SER A 5 29.91 46.07 44.03
C SER A 5 30.05 44.65 43.44
N THR A 6 29.03 44.21 42.68
CA THR A 6 29.04 43.41 41.41
C THR A 6 29.92 42.16 41.33
N GLY A 7 29.44 40.95 41.05
CA GLY A 7 28.60 40.60 39.90
C GLY A 7 29.42 39.73 38.91
N VAL A 8 28.73 38.80 38.24
CA VAL A 8 29.17 38.03 37.04
C VAL A 8 29.96 36.74 37.29
N THR A 9 29.21 35.65 37.40
CA THR A 9 29.58 34.32 36.90
C THR A 9 29.88 34.41 35.40
N THR A 10 31.12 34.18 35.00
CA THR A 10 31.52 34.09 33.60
C THR A 10 31.03 32.76 33.01
N SER A 11 29.85 32.79 32.38
CA SER A 11 29.50 31.87 31.30
C SER A 11 30.22 32.33 30.04
N SER A 12 31.18 31.53 29.55
CA SER A 12 31.81 31.78 28.27
C SER A 12 30.93 31.25 27.13
N PHE A 13 30.10 32.14 26.57
CA PHE A 13 29.62 32.04 25.19
C PHE A 13 30.57 32.83 24.30
N ALA A 14 31.10 32.21 23.24
CA ALA A 14 31.22 32.80 21.89
C ALA A 14 32.02 31.87 20.97
N GLY A 15 31.39 31.45 19.86
CA GLY A 15 32.02 30.65 18.81
C GLY A 15 31.00 30.10 17.82
N SER A 16 30.14 30.98 17.31
CA SER A 16 29.12 30.73 16.29
C SER A 16 29.70 30.21 14.97
N GLY A 17 29.15 29.10 14.49
CA GLY A 17 29.18 28.68 13.09
C GLY A 17 27.84 28.01 12.75
N PRO A 18 26.96 28.65 11.96
CA PRO A 18 25.69 28.07 11.53
C PRO A 18 25.92 27.28 10.24
N ALA A 19 25.97 25.95 10.30
CA ALA A 19 26.08 25.12 9.09
C ALA A 19 25.60 23.66 9.26
N ALA A 20 24.56 23.42 10.06
CA ALA A 20 23.92 22.08 10.10
C ALA A 20 22.39 22.09 10.28
N ASP A 21 21.76 23.27 10.39
CA ASP A 21 20.32 23.42 10.64
C ASP A 21 19.53 23.97 9.44
N GLN A 22 20.12 23.92 8.23
CA GLN A 22 19.55 24.61 7.06
C GLN A 22 19.11 23.69 5.91
N ASP A 23 19.48 22.41 5.92
CA ASP A 23 19.02 21.41 4.93
C ASP A 23 17.80 20.61 5.39
N ASP A 24 17.42 20.69 6.68
CA ASP A 24 16.24 20.04 7.25
C ASP A 24 15.01 20.96 7.31
N ARG A 25 14.99 22.00 6.46
CA ARG A 25 13.74 22.67 6.11
C ARG A 25 12.93 21.69 5.28
N THR A 26 12.21 20.79 5.96
CA THR A 26 10.93 20.25 5.52
C THR A 26 10.24 21.36 4.75
N ILE A 27 10.09 21.18 3.44
CA ILE A 27 9.32 22.07 2.59
C ILE A 27 7.98 22.23 3.32
N ALA A 28 7.78 23.42 3.90
CA ALA A 28 6.57 23.75 4.63
C ALA A 28 5.39 23.31 3.76
N GLY A 29 4.52 22.48 4.34
CA GLY A 29 3.55 21.63 3.66
C GLY A 29 3.12 22.19 2.32
N LEU A 30 3.62 21.60 1.24
CA LEU A 30 3.18 21.93 -0.11
C LEU A 30 1.69 21.60 -0.21
N HIS A 31 0.87 22.58 0.16
CA HIS A 31 -0.57 22.49 0.06
C HIS A 31 -0.92 22.64 -1.41
N ILE A 32 -1.14 21.51 -2.07
CA ILE A 32 -1.66 21.48 -3.43
C ILE A 32 -3.18 21.65 -3.32
N PRO A 33 -3.76 22.79 -3.73
CA PRO A 33 -5.19 23.02 -3.60
C PRO A 33 -5.98 21.92 -4.32
N GLY A 34 -7.01 21.39 -3.66
CA GLY A 34 -7.87 20.34 -4.22
C GLY A 34 -7.31 18.91 -4.16
N SER A 35 -6.09 18.70 -3.64
CA SER A 35 -5.48 17.37 -3.48
C SER A 35 -6.33 16.40 -2.66
N SER A 36 -6.95 16.87 -1.57
CA SER A 36 -7.88 16.08 -0.76
C SER A 36 -9.10 15.60 -1.56
N THR A 37 -9.70 16.48 -2.36
CA THR A 37 -10.80 16.14 -3.27
C THR A 37 -10.37 15.12 -4.31
N LEU A 38 -9.19 15.28 -4.90
CA LEU A 38 -8.66 14.34 -5.89
C LEU A 38 -8.41 12.95 -5.30
N TYR A 39 -7.85 12.86 -4.09
CA TYR A 39 -7.69 11.56 -3.41
C TYR A 39 -9.02 10.96 -2.95
N THR A 40 -10.03 11.79 -2.62
CA THR A 40 -11.39 11.31 -2.37
C THR A 40 -11.98 10.67 -3.62
N LEU A 41 -11.88 11.34 -4.77
CA LEU A 41 -12.34 10.81 -6.05
C LEU A 41 -11.58 9.54 -6.45
N LEU A 42 -10.27 9.49 -6.23
CA LEU A 42 -9.48 8.29 -6.47
C LEU A 42 -9.92 7.13 -5.58
N SER A 43 -10.19 7.39 -4.29
CA SER A 43 -10.73 6.39 -3.37
C SER A 43 -12.07 5.85 -3.84
N LEU A 44 -12.98 6.72 -4.29
CA LEU A 44 -14.28 6.32 -4.82
C LEU A 44 -14.14 5.52 -6.12
N LEU A 45 -13.24 5.93 -7.02
CA LEU A 45 -12.96 5.22 -8.26
C LEU A 45 -12.47 3.80 -8.00
N GLN A 46 -11.51 3.63 -7.08
CA GLN A 46 -11.00 2.31 -6.66
C GLN A 46 -12.11 1.45 -6.05
N LEU A 47 -12.96 2.05 -5.19
CA LEU A 47 -14.09 1.36 -4.58
C LEU A 47 -15.11 0.89 -5.62
N VAL A 48 -15.53 1.76 -6.55
CA VAL A 48 -16.48 1.43 -7.62
C VAL A 48 -15.91 0.37 -8.56
N ALA A 49 -14.63 0.45 -8.90
CA ALA A 49 -13.95 -0.57 -9.70
C ALA A 49 -13.92 -1.92 -8.98
N GLY A 50 -13.65 -1.94 -7.67
CA GLY A 50 -13.71 -3.15 -6.85
C GLY A 50 -15.12 -3.75 -6.77
N ILE A 51 -16.15 -2.92 -6.60
CA ILE A 51 -17.55 -3.36 -6.62
C ILE A 51 -17.92 -3.96 -7.98
N ALA A 52 -17.49 -3.34 -9.08
CA ALA A 52 -17.73 -3.88 -10.43
C ALA A 52 -17.06 -5.25 -10.61
N ALA A 53 -15.82 -5.41 -10.14
CA ALA A 53 -15.10 -6.68 -10.15
C ALA A 53 -15.82 -7.79 -9.35
N LEU A 54 -16.48 -7.43 -8.25
CA LEU A 54 -17.27 -8.35 -7.43
C LEU A 54 -18.59 -8.77 -8.08
N ILE A 55 -19.35 -7.81 -8.61
CA ILE A 55 -20.74 -8.03 -9.06
C ILE A 55 -20.79 -8.59 -10.48
N ALA A 56 -19.82 -8.24 -11.33
CA ALA A 56 -19.86 -8.53 -12.75
C ALA A 56 -18.59 -9.20 -13.31
N PRO A 57 -17.99 -10.21 -12.64
CA PRO A 57 -16.71 -10.79 -13.07
C PRO A 57 -16.77 -11.40 -14.48
N TYR A 58 -17.86 -12.10 -14.82
CA TYR A 58 -18.02 -12.70 -16.15
C TYR A 58 -18.15 -11.64 -17.25
N ARG A 59 -18.99 -10.61 -17.03
CA ARG A 59 -19.14 -9.49 -17.98
C ARG A 59 -17.83 -8.73 -18.14
N LEU A 60 -17.10 -8.49 -17.05
CA LEU A 60 -15.79 -7.86 -17.12
C LEU A 60 -14.80 -8.72 -17.91
N THR A 61 -14.83 -10.04 -17.75
CA THR A 61 -13.96 -10.93 -18.52
C THR A 61 -14.28 -10.89 -20.02
N ASP A 62 -15.56 -10.91 -20.40
CA ASP A 62 -15.99 -10.78 -21.80
C ASP A 62 -15.63 -9.42 -22.40
N ILE A 63 -15.71 -8.35 -21.61
CA ILE A 63 -15.32 -7.01 -22.05
C ILE A 63 -13.80 -6.89 -22.14
N PHE A 64 -13.05 -7.42 -21.17
CA PHE A 64 -11.60 -7.25 -21.09
C PHE A 64 -10.84 -8.11 -22.08
N PHE A 65 -11.29 -9.34 -22.35
CA PHE A 65 -10.53 -10.30 -23.14
C PHE A 65 -11.24 -10.66 -24.44
N LYS A 66 -10.47 -10.87 -25.51
CA LYS A 66 -10.97 -11.23 -26.84
C LYS A 66 -11.57 -12.64 -26.92
N HIS A 67 -11.56 -13.41 -25.84
CA HIS A 67 -12.03 -14.79 -25.84
C HIS A 67 -13.45 -14.82 -25.29
N HIS A 68 -14.40 -15.32 -26.07
CA HIS A 68 -15.72 -15.67 -25.53
C HIS A 68 -15.57 -16.87 -24.62
N ILE A 69 -15.92 -16.69 -23.35
CA ILE A 69 -16.01 -17.76 -22.40
C ILE A 69 -17.24 -18.61 -22.78
N ILE A 70 -17.02 -19.78 -23.37
CA ILE A 70 -18.10 -20.68 -23.82
C ILE A 70 -18.85 -21.29 -22.61
N ALA A 71 -18.23 -21.32 -21.42
CA ALA A 71 -18.84 -21.71 -20.15
C ALA A 71 -18.14 -20.99 -18.98
N PRO A 72 -18.87 -20.52 -17.94
CA PRO A 72 -18.30 -19.75 -16.84
C PRO A 72 -17.12 -20.49 -16.20
N ASP A 73 -15.92 -19.94 -16.37
CA ASP A 73 -14.70 -20.45 -15.77
C ASP A 73 -14.50 -19.78 -14.41
N LEU A 74 -14.67 -20.58 -13.36
CA LEU A 74 -14.58 -20.19 -11.95
C LEU A 74 -13.27 -19.44 -11.64
N LEU A 75 -12.18 -19.75 -12.36
CA LEU A 75 -10.89 -19.09 -12.13
C LEU A 75 -10.95 -17.58 -12.40
N TYR A 76 -11.70 -17.13 -13.41
CA TYR A 76 -11.83 -15.69 -13.65
C TYR A 76 -12.64 -15.01 -12.55
N GLU A 77 -13.70 -15.66 -12.07
CA GLU A 77 -14.49 -15.15 -10.97
C GLU A 77 -13.64 -14.94 -9.72
N GLU A 78 -12.84 -15.94 -9.34
CA GLU A 78 -11.96 -15.82 -8.17
C GLU A 78 -10.86 -14.77 -8.38
N LEU A 79 -10.22 -14.71 -9.54
CA LEU A 79 -9.20 -13.69 -9.82
C LEU A 79 -9.77 -12.26 -9.81
N TRP A 80 -10.98 -12.06 -10.30
CA TRP A 80 -11.65 -10.76 -10.20
C TRP A 80 -12.03 -10.41 -8.76
N ARG A 81 -12.47 -11.38 -7.94
CA ARG A 81 -12.74 -11.17 -6.51
C ARG A 81 -11.47 -10.82 -5.74
N LEU A 82 -10.34 -11.48 -6.03
CA LEU A 82 -9.05 -11.12 -5.45
C LEU A 82 -8.62 -9.71 -5.86
N LEU A 83 -8.82 -9.35 -7.13
CA LEU A 83 -8.57 -7.99 -7.61
C LEU A 83 -9.51 -6.98 -6.92
N ALA A 84 -10.76 -7.32 -6.64
CA ALA A 84 -11.65 -6.47 -5.86
C ALA A 84 -11.08 -6.18 -4.46
N GLY A 85 -10.56 -7.20 -3.77
CA GLY A 85 -9.86 -7.04 -2.49
C GLY A 85 -8.65 -6.09 -2.57
N VAL A 86 -7.86 -6.22 -3.64
CA VAL A 86 -6.76 -5.30 -3.96
C VAL A 86 -7.25 -3.87 -4.14
N LEU A 87 -8.31 -3.66 -4.93
CA LEU A 87 -8.87 -2.34 -5.22
C LEU A 87 -9.49 -1.71 -3.97
N PHE A 88 -10.06 -2.49 -3.05
CA PHE A 88 -10.53 -1.98 -1.75
C PHE A 88 -9.37 -1.55 -0.84
N ALA A 89 -8.25 -2.28 -0.83
CA ALA A 89 -7.03 -1.80 -0.17
C ALA A 89 -6.47 -0.54 -0.85
N GLY A 90 -6.60 -0.45 -2.18
CA GLY A 90 -6.34 0.77 -2.95
C GLY A 90 -7.23 1.93 -2.47
N ALA A 91 -8.54 1.74 -2.38
CA ALA A 91 -9.46 2.76 -1.87
C ALA A 91 -9.07 3.24 -0.47
N ALA A 92 -8.78 2.32 0.45
CA ALA A 92 -8.28 2.66 1.79
C ALA A 92 -6.96 3.45 1.74
N THR A 93 -6.03 3.08 0.86
CA THR A 93 -4.76 3.81 0.68
C THR A 93 -4.98 5.22 0.13
N ALA A 94 -5.87 5.38 -0.85
CA ALA A 94 -6.23 6.70 -1.39
C ALA A 94 -6.93 7.55 -0.33
N TYR A 95 -7.81 6.96 0.49
CA TYR A 95 -8.42 7.66 1.61
C TYR A 95 -7.39 8.04 2.69
N ALA A 96 -6.40 7.18 2.96
CA ALA A 96 -5.29 7.54 3.84
C ALA A 96 -4.49 8.73 3.29
N LEU A 97 -4.22 8.76 1.98
CA LEU A 97 -3.59 9.89 1.30
C LEU A 97 -4.44 11.17 1.38
N LYS A 98 -5.77 11.05 1.28
CA LYS A 98 -6.72 12.14 1.54
C LYS A 98 -6.57 12.68 2.96
N VAL A 99 -6.54 11.82 3.98
CA VAL A 99 -6.37 12.26 5.39
C VAL A 99 -5.02 12.95 5.59
N THR A 100 -3.94 12.45 4.98
CA THR A 100 -2.64 13.14 5.02
C THR A 100 -2.66 14.45 4.25
N SER A 101 -3.46 14.56 3.19
CA SER A 101 -3.67 15.78 2.44
C SER A 101 -4.36 16.86 3.26
N ASP A 102 -5.44 16.51 3.96
CA ASP A 102 -6.14 17.44 4.86
C ASP A 102 -5.24 17.97 5.96
N ARG A 103 -4.28 17.15 6.40
CA ARG A 103 -3.31 17.48 7.44
C ARG A 103 -2.03 18.13 6.91
N GLN A 104 -1.94 18.38 5.60
CA GLN A 104 -0.74 18.93 4.92
C GLN A 104 0.54 18.07 5.09
N LEU A 105 0.37 16.76 5.24
CA LEU A 105 1.44 15.77 5.46
C LEU A 105 1.78 14.95 4.20
N LEU A 106 1.44 15.46 3.01
CA LEU A 106 1.70 14.77 1.74
C LEU A 106 3.19 14.63 1.41
N ALA A 107 4.00 15.57 1.89
CA ALA A 107 5.44 15.56 1.72
C ALA A 107 6.17 14.69 2.76
N GLU A 108 5.47 14.13 3.76
CA GLU A 108 6.12 13.22 4.71
C GLU A 108 6.66 11.97 3.98
N PRO A 109 7.87 11.49 4.33
CA PRO A 109 8.50 10.33 3.65
C PRO A 109 7.60 9.08 3.62
N LEU A 110 6.85 8.81 4.70
CA LEU A 110 5.91 7.69 4.76
C LEU A 110 4.74 7.86 3.78
N THR A 111 4.25 9.09 3.64
CA THR A 111 3.16 9.42 2.71
C THR A 111 3.62 9.36 1.26
N GLN A 112 4.82 9.88 0.96
CA GLN A 112 5.46 9.75 -0.35
C GLN A 112 5.66 8.28 -0.75
N ARG A 113 5.92 7.40 0.22
CA ARG A 113 6.03 5.96 -0.05
C ARG A 113 4.70 5.32 -0.44
N LEU A 114 3.59 5.69 0.19
CA LEU A 114 2.26 5.24 -0.22
C LEU A 114 1.91 5.74 -1.63
N GLN A 115 2.26 7.00 -1.94
CA GLN A 115 2.14 7.55 -3.29
C GLN A 115 2.96 6.76 -4.30
N LEU A 116 4.22 6.46 -3.97
CA LEU A 116 5.13 5.68 -4.82
C LEU A 116 4.63 4.24 -5.04
N GLY A 117 4.03 3.63 -4.01
CA GLY A 117 3.36 2.33 -4.12
C GLY A 117 2.26 2.34 -5.17
N PHE A 118 1.42 3.38 -5.19
CA PHE A 118 0.43 3.58 -6.25
C PHE A 118 1.05 3.81 -7.63
N VAL A 119 2.08 4.65 -7.72
CA VAL A 119 2.77 4.93 -8.99
C VAL A 119 3.27 3.63 -9.62
N TRP A 120 3.98 2.80 -8.86
CA TRP A 120 4.54 1.56 -9.40
C TRP A 120 3.48 0.49 -9.68
N PHE A 121 2.48 0.36 -8.81
CA PHE A 121 1.34 -0.50 -9.06
C PHE A 121 0.64 -0.13 -10.37
N ALA A 122 0.36 1.16 -10.57
CA ALA A 122 -0.30 1.66 -11.76
C ALA A 122 0.60 1.55 -13.01
N LEU A 123 1.90 1.81 -12.89
CA LEU A 123 2.85 1.67 -13.99
C LEU A 123 2.94 0.23 -14.47
N VAL A 124 3.07 -0.74 -13.55
CA VAL A 124 3.08 -2.16 -13.92
C VAL A 124 1.74 -2.58 -14.52
N ALA A 125 0.62 -2.13 -13.96
CA ALA A 125 -0.69 -2.39 -14.55
C ALA A 125 -0.76 -1.86 -15.99
N LEU A 126 -0.33 -0.63 -16.26
CA LEU A 126 -0.33 -0.04 -17.59
C LEU A 126 0.58 -0.83 -18.56
N VAL A 127 1.78 -1.21 -18.11
CA VAL A 127 2.69 -2.07 -18.90
C VAL A 127 2.03 -3.41 -19.21
N LEU A 128 1.37 -4.04 -18.22
CA LEU A 128 0.64 -5.29 -18.45
C LEU A 128 -0.46 -5.09 -19.50
N HIS A 129 -1.27 -4.03 -19.42
CA HIS A 129 -2.32 -3.77 -20.41
C HIS A 129 -1.73 -3.62 -21.82
N LEU A 130 -0.64 -2.86 -21.97
CA LEU A 130 0.04 -2.70 -23.26
C LEU A 130 0.63 -4.01 -23.78
N VAL A 131 1.29 -4.78 -22.92
CA VAL A 131 1.89 -6.08 -23.29
C VAL A 131 0.80 -7.05 -23.76
N TYR A 132 -0.30 -7.12 -23.01
CA TYR A 132 -1.40 -8.04 -23.28
C TYR A 132 -2.26 -7.64 -24.49
N LEU A 133 -2.28 -6.35 -24.83
CA LEU A 133 -2.94 -5.83 -26.01
C LEU A 133 -2.09 -6.01 -27.28
N LEU A 134 -0.83 -5.53 -27.25
CA LEU A 134 0.02 -5.40 -28.44
C LEU A 134 0.73 -6.70 -28.80
N PHE A 135 1.25 -7.43 -27.81
CA PHE A 135 2.11 -8.59 -28.05
C PHE A 135 1.38 -9.91 -27.83
N ILE A 136 0.71 -10.07 -26.68
CA ILE A 136 -0.02 -11.32 -26.36
C ILE A 136 -1.36 -11.39 -27.09
N LYS A 137 -1.91 -10.22 -27.47
CA LYS A 137 -3.13 -10.02 -28.27
C LYS A 137 -4.39 -10.62 -27.66
N THR A 138 -4.47 -10.66 -26.32
CA THR A 138 -5.62 -11.21 -25.59
C THR A 138 -6.55 -10.15 -25.04
N LEU A 139 -6.05 -8.94 -24.77
CA LEU A 139 -6.86 -7.83 -24.27
C LEU A 139 -7.65 -7.18 -25.42
N THR A 140 -8.90 -6.79 -25.16
CA THR A 140 -9.69 -5.96 -26.08
C THR A 140 -9.32 -4.47 -25.92
N TRP A 141 -9.78 -3.64 -26.85
CA TRP A 141 -9.68 -2.18 -26.70
C TRP A 141 -10.50 -1.65 -25.50
N TRP A 142 -11.64 -2.27 -25.19
CA TRP A 142 -12.44 -1.89 -24.03
C TRP A 142 -11.75 -2.27 -22.71
N GLY A 143 -11.07 -3.41 -22.65
CA GLY A 143 -10.23 -3.79 -21.52
C GLY A 143 -9.10 -2.79 -21.28
N LEU A 144 -8.47 -2.27 -22.35
CA LEU A 144 -7.50 -1.19 -22.22
C LEU A 144 -8.15 0.09 -21.66
N LEU A 145 -9.28 0.52 -22.22
CA LEU A 145 -9.92 1.77 -21.83
C LEU A 145 -10.43 1.74 -20.38
N LEU A 146 -11.11 0.66 -19.99
CA LEU A 146 -11.59 0.48 -18.60
C LEU A 146 -10.43 0.36 -17.63
N GLY A 147 -9.38 -0.39 -17.99
CA GLY A 147 -8.15 -0.47 -17.23
C GLY A 147 -7.49 0.88 -17.04
N ALA A 148 -7.32 1.63 -18.14
CA ALA A 148 -6.73 2.98 -18.12
C ALA A 148 -7.58 3.98 -17.33
N ALA A 149 -8.90 3.87 -17.36
CA ALA A 149 -9.79 4.74 -16.59
C ALA A 149 -9.54 4.64 -15.07
N VAL A 150 -9.12 3.47 -14.58
CA VAL A 150 -8.76 3.28 -13.17
C VAL A 150 -7.26 3.52 -12.92
N VAL A 151 -6.41 2.98 -13.79
CA VAL A 151 -4.95 2.99 -13.62
C VAL A 151 -4.36 4.38 -13.87
N ALA A 152 -4.86 5.15 -14.84
CA ALA A 152 -4.29 6.45 -15.17
C ALA A 152 -4.47 7.48 -14.03
N PRO A 153 -5.64 7.63 -13.40
CA PRO A 153 -5.76 8.48 -12.20
C PRO A 153 -4.90 8.00 -11.03
N THR A 154 -4.78 6.67 -10.87
CA THR A 154 -3.94 6.04 -9.84
C THR A 154 -2.45 6.33 -10.04
N LEU A 155 -2.02 6.53 -11.29
CA LEU A 155 -0.66 6.95 -11.63
C LEU A 155 -0.49 8.47 -11.54
N LEU A 156 -1.34 9.22 -12.22
CA LEU A 156 -1.16 10.65 -12.46
C LEU A 156 -1.22 11.46 -11.17
N LEU A 157 -2.19 11.19 -10.28
CA LEU A 157 -2.35 11.98 -9.06
C LEU A 157 -1.12 11.88 -8.14
N PRO A 158 -0.62 10.67 -7.80
CA PRO A 158 0.61 10.56 -7.03
C PRO A 158 1.86 11.08 -7.77
N VAL A 159 1.97 10.87 -9.09
CA VAL A 159 3.09 11.37 -9.90
C VAL A 159 3.20 12.90 -9.83
N VAL A 160 2.09 13.61 -10.04
CA VAL A 160 2.08 15.08 -9.98
C VAL A 160 2.51 15.54 -8.59
N HIS A 161 1.97 14.97 -7.52
CA HIS A 161 2.34 15.36 -6.16
C HIS A 161 3.81 15.04 -5.81
N LEU A 162 4.32 13.86 -6.20
CA LEU A 162 5.73 13.51 -6.01
C LEU A 162 6.67 14.41 -6.80
N SER A 163 6.28 14.78 -8.03
CA SER A 163 7.07 15.67 -8.88
C SER A 163 7.20 17.07 -8.30
N LEU A 164 6.13 17.55 -7.64
CA LEU A 164 6.11 18.85 -6.97
C LEU A 164 6.78 18.83 -5.59
N SER A 165 6.90 17.66 -4.95
CA SER A 165 7.44 17.50 -3.58
C SER A 165 8.89 17.01 -3.50
N GLY A 166 9.61 16.92 -4.62
CA GLY A 166 11.07 16.70 -4.62
C GLY A 166 11.56 15.34 -5.13
N GLY A 167 10.71 14.52 -5.77
CA GLY A 167 11.17 13.47 -6.70
C GLY A 167 10.71 12.03 -6.45
N PHE A 168 11.01 11.16 -7.43
CA PHE A 168 10.61 9.75 -7.47
C PHE A 168 11.68 8.85 -6.80
N GLY A 169 11.51 8.57 -5.52
CA GLY A 169 12.49 7.82 -4.72
C GLY A 169 12.50 6.29 -4.92
N LEU A 170 12.91 5.77 -6.09
CA LEU A 170 13.12 4.30 -6.27
C LEU A 170 14.12 3.73 -5.25
N ALA A 171 15.15 4.50 -4.92
CA ALA A 171 16.14 4.16 -3.90
C ALA A 171 15.50 3.95 -2.51
N ALA A 172 14.41 4.66 -2.19
CA ALA A 172 13.70 4.53 -0.91
C ALA A 172 12.99 3.19 -0.77
N THR A 173 12.46 2.62 -1.86
CA THR A 173 11.85 1.28 -1.85
C THR A 173 12.89 0.19 -1.60
N ILE A 174 14.03 0.25 -2.29
CA ILE A 174 15.14 -0.70 -2.11
C ILE A 174 15.75 -0.57 -0.71
N HIS A 175 15.96 0.67 -0.26
CA HIS A 175 16.42 0.94 1.09
C HIS A 175 15.44 0.39 2.13
N GLY A 176 14.14 0.62 1.94
CA GLY A 176 13.09 0.09 2.80
C GLY A 176 13.07 -1.45 2.88
N PHE A 177 13.27 -2.15 1.76
CA PHE A 177 13.39 -3.62 1.76
C PHE A 177 14.64 -4.09 2.51
N ARG A 178 15.80 -3.45 2.26
CA ARG A 178 17.06 -3.75 2.97
C ARG A 178 16.93 -3.50 4.48
N THR A 179 16.32 -2.39 4.87
CA THR A 179 16.05 -2.05 6.27
C THR A 179 15.07 -3.05 6.88
N GLY A 180 14.05 -3.49 6.15
CA GLY A 180 13.13 -4.54 6.59
C GLY A 180 13.83 -5.88 6.86
N LEU A 181 14.68 -6.34 5.93
CA LEU A 181 15.51 -7.53 6.15
C LEU A 181 16.44 -7.37 7.37
N GLY A 182 17.07 -6.21 7.51
CA GLY A 182 17.91 -5.91 8.67
C GLY A 182 17.12 -5.99 9.98
N ASN A 183 15.91 -5.43 10.01
CA ASN A 183 15.05 -5.42 11.19
C ASN A 183 14.48 -6.80 11.56
N LEU A 184 14.34 -7.72 10.60
CA LEU A 184 13.96 -9.12 10.90
C LEU A 184 15.08 -9.89 11.61
N VAL A 185 16.34 -9.58 11.28
CA VAL A 185 17.51 -10.26 11.87
C VAL A 185 17.93 -9.59 13.17
N HIS A 186 17.95 -8.26 13.20
CA HIS A 186 18.35 -7.43 14.34
C HIS A 186 17.30 -6.33 14.58
N PRO A 187 16.23 -6.62 15.33
CA PRO A 187 15.16 -5.66 15.57
C PRO A 187 15.68 -4.47 16.39
N ARG A 188 15.55 -3.25 15.84
CA ARG A 188 15.94 -2.00 16.52
C ARG A 188 15.12 -1.71 17.78
N SER A 189 13.87 -2.19 17.81
CA SER A 189 12.94 -2.09 18.92
C SER A 189 11.90 -3.21 18.78
N PHE A 190 11.60 -3.94 19.84
CA PHE A 190 10.66 -5.06 19.76
C PHE A 190 9.22 -4.61 20.00
N SER A 191 8.42 -4.62 18.93
CA SER A 191 6.97 -4.53 18.97
C SER A 191 6.41 -5.69 18.16
N VAL A 192 5.47 -6.46 18.72
CA VAL A 192 4.85 -7.60 18.02
C VAL A 192 4.22 -7.15 16.70
N ALA A 193 3.50 -6.01 16.74
CA ALA A 193 2.91 -5.43 15.54
C ALA A 193 3.98 -5.01 14.52
N GLY A 194 5.06 -4.36 14.98
CA GLY A 194 6.15 -3.94 14.10
C GLY A 194 6.89 -5.10 13.45
N PHE A 195 7.14 -6.17 14.19
CA PHE A 195 7.72 -7.40 13.66
C PHE A 195 6.81 -8.03 12.60
N LEU A 196 5.51 -8.16 12.90
CA LEU A 196 4.54 -8.72 11.95
C LEU A 196 4.47 -7.90 10.66
N TYR A 197 4.36 -6.57 10.75
CA TYR A 197 4.34 -5.73 9.56
C TYR A 197 5.64 -5.80 8.77
N THR A 198 6.80 -5.87 9.43
CA THR A 198 8.11 -6.02 8.76
C THR A 198 8.16 -7.34 7.98
N LEU A 199 7.73 -8.44 8.62
CA LEU A 199 7.65 -9.75 7.98
C LEU A 199 6.71 -9.72 6.77
N LEU A 200 5.53 -9.10 6.93
CA LEU A 200 4.56 -8.96 5.84
C LEU A 200 5.12 -8.11 4.70
N THR A 201 5.85 -7.03 4.97
CA THR A 201 6.50 -6.23 3.92
C THR A 201 7.42 -7.08 3.07
N VAL A 202 8.31 -7.85 3.70
CA VAL A 202 9.24 -8.74 2.97
C VAL A 202 8.48 -9.82 2.21
N ALA A 203 7.49 -10.46 2.84
CA ALA A 203 6.68 -11.50 2.22
C ALA A 203 5.89 -10.99 1.00
N PHE A 204 5.19 -9.86 1.12
CA PHE A 204 4.48 -9.22 0.01
C PHE A 204 5.42 -8.87 -1.14
N THR A 205 6.62 -8.35 -0.84
CA THR A 205 7.63 -8.04 -1.86
C THR A 205 8.08 -9.32 -2.60
N VAL A 206 8.45 -10.38 -1.88
CA VAL A 206 8.93 -11.62 -2.52
C VAL A 206 7.82 -12.32 -3.30
N VAL A 207 6.65 -12.50 -2.69
CA VAL A 207 5.50 -13.18 -3.33
C VAL A 207 5.00 -12.40 -4.54
N GLY A 208 4.84 -11.08 -4.40
CA GLY A 208 4.41 -10.22 -5.51
C GLY A 208 5.36 -10.26 -6.70
N PHE A 209 6.68 -10.22 -6.44
CA PHE A 209 7.69 -10.36 -7.49
C PHE A 209 7.58 -11.71 -8.22
N LEU A 210 7.43 -12.82 -7.49
CA LEU A 210 7.29 -14.15 -8.08
C LEU A 210 6.02 -14.27 -8.93
N ILE A 211 4.90 -13.71 -8.47
CA ILE A 211 3.63 -13.69 -9.21
C ILE A 211 3.79 -12.90 -10.53
N VAL A 212 4.43 -11.73 -10.49
CA VAL A 212 4.61 -10.89 -11.68
C VAL A 212 5.53 -11.54 -12.70
N ILE A 213 6.64 -12.16 -12.26
CA ILE A 213 7.66 -12.71 -13.18
C ILE A 213 7.30 -14.13 -13.65
N LEU A 214 6.69 -14.97 -12.79
CA LEU A 214 6.36 -16.36 -13.07
C LEU A 214 4.85 -16.62 -12.91
N PRO A 215 3.97 -15.88 -13.61
CA PRO A 215 2.53 -15.93 -13.36
C PRO A 215 1.92 -17.30 -13.65
N LYS A 216 2.35 -17.97 -14.72
CA LYS A 216 1.84 -19.29 -15.08
C LYS A 216 2.18 -20.36 -14.03
N ARG A 217 3.41 -20.33 -13.50
CA ARG A 217 3.85 -21.29 -12.48
C ARG A 217 3.16 -21.05 -11.16
N THR A 218 3.09 -19.78 -10.74
CA THR A 218 2.42 -19.41 -9.47
C THR A 218 0.91 -19.63 -9.53
N LEU A 219 0.26 -19.39 -10.68
CA LEU A 219 -1.14 -19.78 -10.89
C LEU A 219 -1.33 -21.29 -10.77
N ASP A 220 -0.49 -22.07 -11.46
CA ASP A 220 -0.58 -23.53 -11.36
C ASP A 220 -0.36 -23.98 -9.91
N TRP A 221 0.70 -23.54 -9.24
CA TRP A 221 0.96 -23.87 -7.83
C TRP A 221 -0.11 -23.40 -6.84
N THR A 222 -1.01 -22.50 -7.24
CA THR A 222 -2.11 -22.00 -6.40
C THR A 222 -3.43 -22.70 -6.74
N TYR A 223 -3.81 -22.75 -8.01
CA TYR A 223 -5.21 -22.95 -8.41
C TYR A 223 -5.56 -24.28 -9.05
N GLY A 224 -4.63 -25.12 -9.49
CA GLY A 224 -5.07 -26.33 -10.22
C GLY A 224 -4.80 -26.32 -11.71
N TYR A 225 -4.94 -25.15 -12.30
CA TYR A 225 -5.40 -25.03 -13.68
C TYR A 225 -4.29 -24.76 -14.69
N HIS A 226 -4.38 -25.42 -15.85
CA HIS A 226 -3.48 -25.18 -16.97
C HIS A 226 -3.61 -23.74 -17.49
N ALA A 227 -2.49 -23.03 -17.38
CA ALA A 227 -2.36 -21.59 -17.54
C ALA A 227 -2.77 -21.06 -18.92
N GLY A 228 -3.95 -20.45 -18.98
CA GLY A 228 -4.31 -19.54 -20.07
C GLY A 228 -3.51 -18.24 -20.01
N LYS A 229 -3.38 -17.57 -21.15
CA LYS A 229 -2.78 -16.22 -21.22
C LYS A 229 -3.62 -15.22 -20.41
N ASN A 230 -4.95 -15.27 -20.50
CA ASN A 230 -5.83 -14.27 -19.87
C ASN A 230 -5.84 -14.32 -18.33
N PRO A 231 -5.94 -15.49 -17.66
CA PRO A 231 -5.86 -15.55 -16.19
C PRO A 231 -4.50 -15.05 -15.68
N SER A 232 -3.43 -15.26 -16.46
CA SER A 232 -2.09 -14.76 -16.12
C SER A 232 -2.08 -13.23 -16.00
N PHE A 233 -2.85 -12.51 -16.82
CA PHE A 233 -2.93 -11.05 -16.72
C PHE A 233 -3.50 -10.59 -15.38
N LEU A 234 -4.66 -11.14 -14.98
CA LEU A 234 -5.31 -10.77 -13.72
C LEU A 234 -4.42 -11.15 -12.53
N TRP A 235 -3.78 -12.31 -12.60
CA TRP A 235 -2.85 -12.75 -11.57
C TRP A 235 -1.62 -11.86 -11.45
N GLN A 236 -1.00 -11.44 -12.56
CA GLN A 236 0.10 -10.47 -12.53
C GLN A 236 -0.36 -9.12 -11.96
N TRP A 237 -1.59 -8.70 -12.23
CA TRP A 237 -2.12 -7.46 -11.69
C TRP A 237 -2.28 -7.54 -10.16
N VAL A 238 -2.80 -8.67 -9.65
CA VAL A 238 -2.82 -8.96 -8.21
C VAL A 238 -1.39 -8.99 -7.63
N GLY A 239 -0.45 -9.66 -8.30
CA GLY A 239 0.96 -9.69 -7.87
C GLY A 239 1.64 -8.32 -7.84
N ALA A 240 1.30 -7.43 -8.78
CA ALA A 240 1.79 -6.06 -8.77
C ALA A 240 1.34 -5.30 -7.52
N ALA A 241 0.12 -5.56 -7.05
CA ALA A 241 -0.37 -4.98 -5.80
C ALA A 241 0.39 -5.52 -4.58
N PHE A 242 0.73 -6.80 -4.55
CA PHE A 242 1.58 -7.36 -3.49
C PHE A 242 2.92 -6.66 -3.47
N PHE A 243 3.57 -6.57 -4.63
CA PHE A 243 4.92 -6.05 -4.72
C PHE A 243 5.02 -4.57 -4.35
N PHE A 244 4.05 -3.74 -4.76
CA PHE A 244 4.12 -2.28 -4.59
C PHE A 244 3.12 -1.69 -3.59
N LEU A 245 1.85 -2.10 -3.64
CA LEU A 245 0.80 -1.49 -2.82
C LEU A 245 0.83 -2.04 -1.38
N PHE A 246 0.68 -3.35 -1.21
CA PHE A 246 0.67 -3.98 0.12
C PHE A 246 2.02 -3.86 0.83
N SER A 247 3.13 -3.90 0.11
CA SER A 247 4.46 -3.64 0.68
C SER A 247 4.61 -2.19 1.19
N ALA A 248 4.06 -1.19 0.48
CA ALA A 248 4.05 0.20 0.93
C ALA A 248 3.14 0.41 2.15
N ILE A 249 1.98 -0.26 2.19
CA ILE A 249 1.05 -0.23 3.34
C ILE A 249 1.74 -0.80 4.58
N THR A 250 2.24 -2.04 4.48
CA THR A 250 2.84 -2.74 5.63
C THR A 250 4.14 -2.08 6.10
N TYR A 251 4.92 -1.49 5.20
CA TYR A 251 6.08 -0.70 5.63
C TYR A 251 5.65 0.53 6.42
N THR A 252 4.66 1.28 5.92
CA THR A 252 4.12 2.44 6.63
C THR A 252 3.61 2.07 8.02
N LEU A 253 2.92 0.92 8.14
CA LEU A 253 2.43 0.40 9.41
C LEU A 253 3.55 -0.06 10.34
N THR A 254 4.63 -0.62 9.79
CA THR A 254 5.86 -0.94 10.55
C THR A 254 6.40 0.31 11.22
N GLU A 255 6.66 1.36 10.45
CA GLU A 255 7.22 2.61 10.97
C GLU A 255 6.30 3.25 12.02
N ARG A 256 4.99 3.30 11.74
CA ARG A 256 4.00 3.83 12.70
C ARG A 256 3.87 2.98 13.97
N SER A 257 4.16 1.68 13.90
CA SER A 257 4.18 0.80 15.08
C SER A 257 5.39 1.00 15.96
N VAL A 258 6.56 1.24 15.37
CA VAL A 258 7.82 1.48 16.10
C VAL A 258 7.71 2.76 16.93
N VAL A 259 7.05 3.79 16.41
CA VAL A 259 6.82 5.06 17.13
C VAL A 259 5.52 5.09 17.95
N GLY A 260 4.82 3.96 18.13
CA GLY A 260 3.61 3.88 18.97
C GLY A 260 2.39 4.63 18.43
N ARG A 261 2.33 4.93 17.13
CA ARG A 261 1.27 5.74 16.48
C ARG A 261 0.22 4.93 15.71
N LEU A 262 0.11 3.62 15.93
CA LEU A 262 -0.90 2.77 15.28
C LEU A 262 -2.35 3.17 15.61
N HIS A 263 -2.58 3.85 16.74
CA HIS A 263 -3.90 4.31 17.14
C HIS A 263 -4.44 5.47 16.27
N THR A 264 -3.57 6.15 15.51
CA THR A 264 -3.94 7.30 14.69
C THR A 264 -4.76 6.91 13.44
N THR A 265 -5.49 7.88 12.87
CA THR A 265 -6.44 7.66 11.77
C THR A 265 -5.84 6.96 10.54
N VAL A 266 -4.65 7.38 10.09
CA VAL A 266 -4.03 6.86 8.86
C VAL A 266 -3.71 5.36 8.98
N PRO A 267 -2.98 4.89 10.01
CA PRO A 267 -2.81 3.46 10.28
C PRO A 267 -4.11 2.67 10.42
N LYS A 268 -5.15 3.24 11.04
CA LYS A 268 -6.46 2.57 11.17
C LYS A 268 -7.08 2.33 9.80
N VAL A 269 -7.14 3.35 8.95
CA VAL A 269 -7.66 3.24 7.57
C VAL A 269 -6.87 2.19 6.77
N LEU A 270 -5.54 2.25 6.83
CA LEU A 270 -4.67 1.29 6.14
C LEU A 270 -4.92 -0.15 6.62
N ASN A 271 -5.12 -0.36 7.92
CA ASN A 271 -5.47 -1.67 8.47
C ASN A 271 -6.86 -2.14 8.08
N VAL A 272 -7.85 -1.25 7.94
CA VAL A 272 -9.15 -1.61 7.33
C VAL A 272 -8.95 -2.13 5.91
N GLY A 273 -8.10 -1.49 5.12
CA GLY A 273 -7.75 -1.98 3.79
C GLY A 273 -7.13 -3.37 3.80
N LEU A 274 -6.17 -3.63 4.68
CA LEU A 274 -5.57 -4.96 4.86
C LEU A 274 -6.58 -6.00 5.35
N LEU A 275 -7.43 -5.64 6.30
CA LEU A 275 -8.50 -6.48 6.83
C LEU A 275 -9.43 -6.92 5.70
N VAL A 276 -10.00 -5.97 4.96
CA VAL A 276 -10.92 -6.26 3.86
C VAL A 276 -10.25 -7.12 2.81
N ALA A 277 -9.03 -6.76 2.35
CA ALA A 277 -8.30 -7.57 1.39
C ALA A 277 -8.10 -9.00 1.91
N SER A 278 -7.64 -9.16 3.16
CA SER A 278 -7.40 -10.49 3.73
C SER A 278 -8.62 -11.39 3.73
N LEU A 279 -9.82 -10.84 3.94
CA LEU A 279 -11.05 -11.63 3.86
C LEU A 279 -11.28 -12.19 2.46
N PHE A 280 -11.05 -11.42 1.39
CA PHE A 280 -11.17 -11.91 0.02
C PHE A 280 -10.21 -13.05 -0.28
N PHE A 281 -8.93 -12.89 0.08
CA PHE A 281 -7.92 -13.93 -0.16
C PHE A 281 -8.12 -15.17 0.72
N ILE A 282 -8.53 -15.01 1.99
CA ILE A 282 -8.83 -16.13 2.89
C ILE A 282 -10.07 -16.89 2.44
N LEU A 283 -11.11 -16.19 1.97
CA LEU A 283 -12.32 -16.84 1.48
C LEU A 283 -12.01 -17.64 0.21
N ASP A 284 -11.33 -17.05 -0.77
CA ASP A 284 -10.94 -17.76 -1.99
C ASP A 284 -10.03 -18.95 -1.67
N PHE A 285 -8.85 -18.72 -1.08
CA PHE A 285 -7.90 -19.80 -0.81
C PHE A 285 -8.41 -20.82 0.21
N GLY A 286 -9.18 -20.38 1.20
CA GLY A 286 -9.79 -21.27 2.19
C GLY A 286 -10.80 -22.22 1.56
N THR A 287 -11.67 -21.72 0.68
CA THR A 287 -12.60 -22.59 -0.04
C THR A 287 -11.87 -23.63 -0.88
N LEU A 288 -10.76 -23.27 -1.52
CA LEU A 288 -9.94 -24.20 -2.30
C LEU A 288 -9.19 -25.22 -1.44
N ILE A 289 -8.66 -24.81 -0.28
CA ILE A 289 -7.94 -25.71 0.63
C ILE A 289 -8.89 -26.74 1.25
N PHE A 290 -10.09 -26.33 1.66
CA PHE A 290 -10.98 -27.21 2.43
C PHE A 290 -11.96 -28.01 1.56
N ASN A 291 -12.26 -27.56 0.34
CA ASN A 291 -13.30 -28.16 -0.50
C ASN A 291 -12.82 -28.69 -1.85
N SER A 292 -11.53 -28.61 -2.17
CA SER A 292 -11.01 -29.03 -3.48
C SER A 292 -9.84 -30.01 -3.37
N PRO A 293 -9.71 -30.99 -4.29
CA PRO A 293 -8.59 -31.92 -4.33
C PRO A 293 -7.22 -31.24 -4.60
N ILE A 294 -7.19 -29.94 -4.88
CA ILE A 294 -5.96 -29.16 -5.06
C ILE A 294 -5.34 -28.66 -3.75
N ALA A 295 -5.89 -29.03 -2.59
CA ALA A 295 -5.40 -28.62 -1.26
C ALA A 295 -3.90 -28.91 -1.03
N GLY A 296 -3.35 -29.93 -1.68
CA GLY A 296 -1.94 -30.33 -1.57
C GLY A 296 -0.95 -29.53 -2.44
N ARG A 297 -1.38 -28.47 -3.13
CA ARG A 297 -0.46 -27.66 -3.94
C ARG A 297 0.42 -26.77 -3.08
N TRP A 298 1.67 -26.57 -3.51
CA TRP A 298 2.70 -25.97 -2.66
C TRP A 298 2.47 -24.50 -2.29
N LEU A 299 1.90 -23.68 -3.19
CA LEU A 299 1.78 -22.24 -2.97
C LEU A 299 0.47 -21.85 -2.27
N LEU A 300 -0.61 -22.61 -2.50
CA LEU A 300 -1.93 -22.36 -1.91
C LEU A 300 -1.94 -22.26 -0.37
N PRO A 301 -1.42 -23.24 0.42
CA PRO A 301 -1.41 -23.16 1.88
C PRO A 301 -0.46 -22.06 2.39
N VAL A 302 0.62 -21.77 1.66
CA VAL A 302 1.53 -20.67 1.99
C VAL A 302 0.83 -19.32 1.83
N LEU A 303 0.10 -19.12 0.72
CA LEU A 303 -0.68 -17.90 0.50
C LEU A 303 -1.82 -17.78 1.51
N PHE A 304 -2.54 -18.85 1.81
CA PHE A 304 -3.57 -18.84 2.85
C PHE A 304 -2.98 -18.45 4.21
N GLY A 305 -1.90 -19.09 4.65
CA GLY A 305 -1.23 -18.76 5.90
C GLY A 305 -0.72 -17.31 5.93
N HIS A 306 -0.16 -16.83 4.82
CA HIS A 306 0.24 -15.43 4.66
C HIS A 306 -0.93 -14.48 4.87
N TRP A 307 -2.09 -14.73 4.26
CA TRP A 307 -3.25 -13.86 4.41
C TRP A 307 -3.92 -13.96 5.79
N VAL A 308 -3.84 -15.10 6.46
CA VAL A 308 -4.20 -15.22 7.88
C VAL A 308 -3.29 -14.33 8.74
N LEU A 309 -1.98 -14.29 8.46
CA LEU A 309 -1.07 -13.37 9.16
C LEU A 309 -1.41 -11.91 8.89
N VAL A 310 -1.81 -11.55 7.66
CA VAL A 310 -2.28 -10.20 7.31
C VAL A 310 -3.53 -9.86 8.10
N LEU A 311 -4.50 -10.79 8.20
CA LEU A 311 -5.71 -10.61 8.99
C LEU A 311 -5.37 -10.34 10.46
N LEU A 312 -4.52 -11.16 11.06
CA LEU A 312 -4.09 -10.99 12.45
C LEU A 312 -3.36 -9.66 12.68
N ALA A 313 -2.44 -9.29 11.79
CA ALA A 313 -1.73 -8.01 11.86
C ALA A 313 -2.72 -6.84 11.76
N SER A 314 -3.71 -6.92 10.86
CA SER A 314 -4.73 -5.89 10.70
C SER A 314 -5.60 -5.72 11.94
N ILE A 315 -6.02 -6.82 12.58
CA ILE A 315 -6.77 -6.79 13.85
C ILE A 315 -5.93 -6.15 14.95
N LEU A 316 -4.65 -6.53 15.07
CA LEU A 316 -3.73 -5.93 16.05
C LEU A 316 -3.54 -4.42 15.82
N GLY A 317 -3.44 -3.99 14.56
CA GLY A 317 -3.39 -2.57 14.20
C GLY A 317 -4.69 -1.83 14.54
N LEU A 318 -5.84 -2.46 14.28
CA LEU A 318 -7.15 -1.90 14.60
C LEU A 318 -7.44 -1.90 16.11
N SER A 319 -6.84 -2.80 16.89
CA SER A 319 -6.96 -2.80 18.35
C SER A 319 -5.98 -1.86 19.05
N ALA A 320 -5.07 -1.20 18.33
CA ALA A 320 -4.10 -0.29 18.93
C ALA A 320 -4.82 0.93 19.56
N SER A 321 -4.57 1.13 20.85
CA SER A 321 -5.08 2.26 21.64
C SER A 321 -4.02 3.35 21.81
N PRO A 322 -4.42 4.60 22.08
CA PRO A 322 -3.47 5.64 22.47
C PRO A 322 -2.64 5.19 23.68
N PRO A 323 -1.33 5.43 23.72
CA PRO A 323 -0.56 5.22 24.94
C PRO A 323 -1.12 6.10 26.05
N ALA A 324 -1.00 5.68 27.31
CA ALA A 324 -1.56 6.40 28.46
C ALA A 324 -1.09 7.86 28.57
N THR A 325 0.07 8.19 27.97
CA THR A 325 0.65 9.53 27.91
C THR A 325 0.16 10.38 26.73
N ALA A 326 -0.65 9.84 25.81
CA ALA A 326 -1.14 10.58 24.64
C ALA A 326 -2.22 11.62 24.97
N TYR A 327 -2.85 11.52 26.15
CA TYR A 327 -3.85 12.49 26.60
C TYR A 327 -3.25 13.84 27.05
N GLU A 328 -1.92 13.97 27.13
CA GLU A 328 -1.27 15.21 27.58
C GLU A 328 -0.94 16.20 26.47
N TYR A 329 -1.01 15.82 25.18
CA TYR A 329 -0.70 16.73 24.07
C TYR A 329 -1.55 16.42 22.84
N GLU A 330 -2.80 16.86 22.89
CA GLU A 330 -3.54 17.20 21.68
C GLU A 330 -3.52 18.74 21.58
N PRO A 331 -2.54 19.36 20.89
CA PRO A 331 -2.64 20.77 20.61
C PRO A 331 -3.80 20.94 19.64
N LEU A 332 -4.95 21.32 20.19
CA LEU A 332 -6.04 21.92 19.45
C LEU A 332 -5.44 23.11 18.71
N LEU A 333 -5.27 22.97 17.40
CA LEU A 333 -4.99 24.10 16.52
C LEU A 333 -6.15 25.10 16.67
N GLY A 334 -5.98 26.12 17.52
CA GLY A 334 -7.03 27.10 17.78
C GLY A 334 -6.87 28.04 18.97
N GLU A 335 -6.01 27.77 19.95
CA GLU A 335 -5.77 28.71 21.08
C GLU A 335 -4.32 29.16 21.10
N GLY A 336 -4.04 30.29 20.46
CA GLY A 336 -2.70 30.86 20.44
C GLY A 336 -2.47 31.96 19.40
N GLN A 337 -3.50 32.68 18.99
CA GLN A 337 -3.35 34.00 18.37
C GLN A 337 -4.41 34.93 18.97
N VAL A 338 -4.02 35.59 20.07
CA VAL A 338 -4.53 36.92 20.42
C VAL A 338 -3.49 37.92 19.92
#